data_AF-A0A6J3EV06-F1
#
_entry.id   AF-A0A6J3EV06-F1
#
_cell.length_a   1.000
_cell.length_b   1.000
_cell.length_c   1.000
_cell.angle_alpha   90.00
_cell.angle_beta   90.00
_cell.angle_gamma   90.00
#
_symmetry.space_group_name_H-M   'P 1'
#
loop_
_entity.id
_entity.type
_entity.pdbx_description
1 polymer ?
#
loop_
_entity_poly.entity_id
_entity_poly.type
_entity_poly.pdbx_seq_one_letter_code
_entity_poly.pdbx_strand_id
1 'polypeptide(L)'
;MKMRAREIGTIIRSLGCCPSEGELHDLIAELEEEEPTGYIRFEKFLPVMTEILLERRYRPIPEDVLLRAFEVLDTAKRGFLTKDELIKYMTEEGEPFSQEEMEEMLSAAIDPESNSINYKDYISMMVIDEN
;
A
#
# COMPACT_ATOMS: atom_id res chain seq x y z
N MET A 1 -5.74 -25.36 8.07
CA MET A 1 -5.91 -24.14 8.92
C MET A 1 -6.77 -23.14 8.16
N LYS A 2 -7.64 -22.35 8.81
CA LYS A 2 -8.49 -21.34 8.13
C LYS A 2 -8.03 -19.94 8.49
N MET A 3 -7.96 -19.06 7.50
CA MET A 3 -7.59 -17.64 7.61
C MET A 3 -8.80 -16.81 7.23
N ARG A 4 -9.04 -15.65 7.86
CA ARG A 4 -10.13 -14.77 7.43
C ARG A 4 -9.72 -14.05 6.14
N ALA A 5 -10.62 -13.97 5.16
CA ALA A 5 -10.34 -13.29 3.89
C ALA A 5 -9.89 -11.84 4.10
N ARG A 6 -10.52 -11.12 5.05
CA ARG A 6 -10.15 -9.74 5.41
C ARG A 6 -8.73 -9.57 5.98
N GLU A 7 -8.11 -10.64 6.48
CA GLU A 7 -6.76 -10.60 7.07
C GLU A 7 -5.67 -10.87 6.01
N ILE A 8 -6.05 -11.28 4.80
CA ILE A 8 -5.12 -11.68 3.75
C ILE A 8 -4.26 -10.50 3.28
N GLY A 9 -4.85 -9.32 3.12
CA GLY A 9 -4.10 -8.11 2.77
C GLY A 9 -3.00 -7.79 3.78
N THR A 10 -3.33 -7.82 5.07
CA THR A 10 -2.36 -7.60 6.15
C THR A 10 -1.24 -8.64 6.13
N ILE A 11 -1.57 -9.91 5.89
CA ILE A 11 -0.58 -10.99 5.83
C ILE A 11 0.36 -10.80 4.65
N ILE A 12 -0.16 -10.50 3.47
CA ILE A 12 0.66 -10.29 2.26
C ILE A 12 1.56 -9.07 2.43
N ARG A 13 1.05 -7.97 2.98
CA ARG A 13 1.83 -6.77 3.29
C ARG A 13 2.92 -7.01 4.32
N SER A 14 2.64 -7.87 5.31
CA SER A 14 3.64 -8.30 6.31
C SER A 14 4.75 -9.17 5.72
N LEU A 15 4.55 -9.77 4.54
CA LEU A 15 5.56 -10.51 3.79
C LEU A 15 6.38 -9.60 2.85
N GLY A 16 6.23 -8.28 2.96
CA GLY A 16 6.96 -7.30 2.15
C GLY A 16 6.40 -7.09 0.75
N CYS A 17 5.18 -7.56 0.47
CA CYS A 17 4.49 -7.36 -0.79
C CYS A 17 3.51 -6.17 -0.70
N CYS A 18 3.40 -5.36 -1.73
CA CYS A 18 2.52 -4.19 -1.79
C CYS A 18 1.52 -4.29 -2.95
N PRO A 19 0.60 -5.27 -2.96
CA PRO A 19 -0.45 -5.33 -3.98
C PRO A 19 -1.44 -4.17 -3.82
N SER A 20 -2.02 -3.73 -4.94
CA SER A 20 -3.16 -2.81 -4.94
C SER A 20 -4.40 -3.47 -4.33
N GLU A 21 -5.43 -2.70 -3.99
CA GLU A 21 -6.66 -3.27 -3.45
C GLU A 21 -7.40 -4.10 -4.52
N GLY A 22 -7.32 -3.69 -5.79
CA GLY A 22 -7.81 -4.49 -6.92
C GLY A 22 -7.07 -5.83 -7.08
N GLU A 23 -5.73 -5.80 -7.06
CA GLU A 23 -4.91 -7.03 -7.14
C GLU A 23 -5.16 -7.98 -5.97
N LEU A 24 -5.34 -7.42 -4.77
CA LEU A 24 -5.66 -8.18 -3.57
C LEU A 24 -7.07 -8.80 -3.67
N HIS A 25 -8.05 -8.07 -4.19
CA HIS A 25 -9.39 -8.57 -4.43
C HIS A 25 -9.39 -9.77 -5.37
N ASP A 26 -8.68 -9.65 -6.51
CA ASP A 26 -8.57 -10.71 -7.51
C ASP A 26 -7.91 -11.97 -6.91
N LEU A 27 -6.84 -11.78 -6.13
CA LEU A 27 -6.16 -12.87 -5.43
C LEU A 27 -7.06 -13.56 -4.40
N ILE A 28 -7.83 -12.79 -3.62
CA ILE A 28 -8.78 -13.36 -2.66
C ILE A 28 -9.86 -14.16 -3.39
N ALA A 29 -10.41 -13.63 -4.48
CA ALA A 29 -11.43 -14.30 -5.27
C ALA A 29 -10.94 -15.63 -5.88
N GLU A 30 -9.68 -15.69 -6.33
CA GLU A 30 -9.06 -16.93 -6.82
C GLU A 30 -8.92 -17.99 -5.70
N LEU A 31 -8.66 -17.55 -4.48
CA LEU A 31 -8.42 -18.42 -3.33
C LEU A 31 -9.70 -18.87 -2.61
N GLU A 32 -10.81 -18.17 -2.79
CA GLU A 32 -12.10 -18.53 -2.18
C GLU A 32 -12.64 -19.88 -2.71
N GLU A 33 -13.65 -20.40 -2.01
CA GLU A 33 -14.40 -21.58 -2.47
C GLU A 33 -15.55 -21.15 -3.37
N GLU A 34 -16.20 -22.09 -4.05
CA GLU A 34 -17.41 -21.80 -4.86
C GLU A 34 -18.50 -21.08 -4.05
N GLU A 35 -18.54 -21.28 -2.72
CA GLU A 35 -19.35 -20.50 -1.79
C GLU A 35 -18.46 -19.58 -0.93
N PRO A 36 -18.69 -18.26 -0.92
CA PRO A 36 -17.89 -17.32 -0.14
C PRO A 36 -18.16 -17.52 1.36
N THR A 37 -17.22 -18.18 2.03
CA THR A 37 -17.32 -18.45 3.48
C THR A 37 -16.77 -17.32 4.35
N GLY A 38 -16.10 -16.33 3.74
CA GLY A 38 -15.28 -15.33 4.44
C GLY A 38 -13.96 -15.88 5.00
N TYR A 39 -13.63 -17.13 4.66
CA TYR A 39 -12.38 -17.79 5.06
C TYR A 39 -11.66 -18.39 3.86
N ILE A 40 -10.34 -18.30 3.88
CA ILE A 40 -9.43 -18.94 2.94
C ILE A 40 -8.72 -20.10 3.65
N ARG A 41 -8.59 -21.23 2.96
CA ARG A 41 -7.82 -22.37 3.46
C ARG A 41 -6.33 -22.09 3.28
N PHE A 42 -5.55 -22.28 4.33
CA PHE A 42 -4.10 -22.09 4.30
C PHE A 42 -3.43 -22.95 3.21
N GLU A 43 -3.97 -24.15 2.98
CA GLU A 43 -3.49 -25.10 1.98
C GLU A 43 -3.66 -24.59 0.53
N LYS A 44 -4.60 -23.66 0.29
CA LYS A 44 -4.75 -22.94 -0.98
C LYS A 44 -3.88 -21.68 -1.04
N PHE A 45 -3.81 -20.94 0.07
CA PHE A 45 -3.03 -19.71 0.16
C PHE A 45 -1.52 -19.95 -0.02
N LEU A 46 -0.98 -20.98 0.64
CA LEU A 46 0.47 -21.21 0.71
C LEU A 46 1.14 -21.41 -0.66
N PRO A 47 0.62 -22.25 -1.58
CA PRO A 47 1.22 -22.38 -2.91
C PRO A 47 1.25 -21.06 -3.69
N VAL A 48 0.14 -20.32 -3.69
CA VAL A 48 0.02 -19.04 -4.43
C VAL A 48 0.96 -17.99 -3.85
N MET A 49 1.01 -17.86 -2.52
CA MET A 49 1.94 -16.93 -1.87
C MET A 49 3.40 -17.33 -2.10
N THR A 50 3.71 -18.63 -2.12
CA THR A 50 5.06 -19.12 -2.44
C THR A 50 5.49 -18.72 -3.83
N GLU A 51 4.60 -18.87 -4.82
CA GLU A 51 4.85 -18.44 -6.20
C GLU A 51 5.06 -16.92 -6.30
N ILE A 52 4.19 -16.12 -5.68
CA ILE A 52 4.32 -14.65 -5.62
C ILE A 52 5.70 -14.23 -5.09
N LEU A 53 6.18 -14.86 -4.02
CA LEU A 53 7.49 -14.56 -3.42
C LEU A 53 8.65 -14.98 -4.33
N LEU A 54 8.58 -16.17 -4.93
CA LEU A 54 9.63 -16.68 -5.83
C LEU A 54 9.74 -15.84 -7.10
N GLU A 55 8.60 -15.41 -7.65
CA GLU A 55 8.53 -14.56 -8.84
C GLU A 55 8.77 -13.08 -8.53
N ARG A 56 8.88 -12.71 -7.25
CA ARG A 56 9.06 -11.33 -6.78
C ARG A 56 7.97 -10.40 -7.32
N ARG A 57 6.72 -10.89 -7.31
CA ARG A 57 5.52 -10.10 -7.63
C ARG A 57 5.20 -9.14 -6.48
N TYR A 58 4.49 -8.06 -6.78
CA TYR A 58 4.06 -7.04 -5.81
C TYR A 58 5.21 -6.44 -4.99
N ARG A 59 6.40 -6.29 -5.57
CA ARG A 59 7.51 -5.65 -4.85
C ARG A 59 7.20 -4.18 -4.55
N PRO A 60 7.67 -3.65 -3.40
CA PRO A 60 7.58 -2.24 -3.11
C PRO A 60 8.19 -1.41 -4.23
N ILE A 61 7.60 -0.23 -4.47
CA ILE A 61 8.14 0.72 -5.43
C ILE A 61 9.49 1.24 -4.90
N PRO A 62 10.56 1.26 -5.71
CA PRO A 62 11.85 1.78 -5.29
C PRO A 62 11.78 3.22 -4.80
N GLU A 63 12.59 3.56 -3.79
CA GLU A 63 12.66 4.90 -3.19
C GLU A 63 12.88 6.01 -4.23
N ASP A 64 13.77 5.79 -5.21
CA ASP A 64 14.08 6.77 -6.25
C ASP A 64 12.89 7.03 -7.20
N VAL A 65 12.02 6.03 -7.37
CA VAL A 65 10.80 6.15 -8.18
C VAL A 65 9.74 6.91 -7.38
N LEU A 66 9.57 6.58 -6.10
CA LEU A 66 8.67 7.32 -5.20
C LEU A 66 9.07 8.80 -5.11
N LEU A 67 10.35 9.08 -4.91
CA LEU A 67 10.85 10.45 -4.82
C LEU A 67 10.52 11.25 -6.08
N ARG A 68 10.78 10.67 -7.26
CA ARG A 68 10.44 11.32 -8.54
C ARG A 68 8.94 11.53 -8.70
N ALA A 69 8.10 10.61 -8.22
CA ALA A 69 6.66 10.78 -8.26
C ALA A 69 6.21 11.99 -7.41
N PHE A 70 6.72 12.12 -6.18
CA PHE A 70 6.42 13.28 -5.34
C PHE A 70 6.96 14.60 -5.91
N GLU A 71 8.14 14.59 -6.54
CA GLU A 71 8.70 15.77 -7.22
C GLU A 71 7.83 16.24 -8.40
N VAL A 72 7.10 15.34 -9.05
CA VAL A 72 6.11 15.71 -10.09
C VAL A 72 4.90 16.42 -9.47
N LEU A 73 4.48 16.02 -8.27
CA LEU A 73 3.37 16.65 -7.55
C LEU A 73 3.75 18.03 -7.00
N ASP A 74 4.98 18.19 -6.52
CA ASP A 74 5.55 19.44 -6.00
C ASP A 74 6.07 20.33 -7.15
N THR A 75 5.13 20.88 -7.92
CA THR A 75 5.43 21.76 -9.07
C THR A 75 6.32 22.96 -8.73
N ALA A 76 6.30 23.42 -7.48
CA ALA A 76 7.10 24.53 -6.98
C ALA A 76 8.49 24.10 -6.44
N LYS A 77 8.80 22.79 -6.40
CA LYS A 77 10.06 22.21 -5.90
C LYS A 77 10.43 22.66 -4.49
N ARG A 78 9.46 22.70 -3.59
CA ARG A 78 9.64 23.12 -2.20
C ARG A 78 10.26 22.04 -1.33
N GLY A 79 10.18 20.77 -1.72
CA GLY A 79 10.58 19.63 -0.89
C GLY A 79 9.46 19.07 -0.01
N PHE A 80 8.23 19.59 -0.13
CA PHE A 80 7.09 19.15 0.65
C PHE A 80 5.76 19.35 -0.10
N LEU A 81 4.72 18.64 0.35
CA LEU A 81 3.34 18.84 -0.05
C LEU A 81 2.51 19.36 1.13
N THR A 82 1.50 20.16 0.83
CA THR A 82 0.45 20.51 1.80
C THR A 82 -0.56 19.37 1.91
N LYS A 83 -1.32 19.35 3.00
CA LYS A 83 -2.43 18.40 3.20
C LYS A 83 -3.39 18.39 2.01
N ASP A 84 -3.80 19.56 1.54
CA ASP A 84 -4.79 19.70 0.46
C ASP A 84 -4.25 19.19 -0.87
N GLU A 85 -2.95 19.41 -1.16
CA GLU A 85 -2.30 18.87 -2.35
C GLU A 85 -2.28 17.35 -2.32
N LEU A 86 -1.90 16.74 -1.19
CA LEU A 86 -1.87 15.28 -1.08
C LEU A 86 -3.27 14.66 -1.17
N ILE A 87 -4.27 15.23 -0.47
CA ILE A 87 -5.66 14.78 -0.54
C ILE A 87 -6.15 14.77 -1.98
N LYS A 88 -5.91 15.87 -2.71
CA LYS A 88 -6.34 15.99 -4.10
C LYS A 88 -5.81 14.84 -4.94
N TYR A 89 -4.50 14.59 -4.91
CA TYR A 89 -3.91 13.55 -5.74
C TYR A 89 -4.31 12.13 -5.32
N MET A 90 -4.44 11.86 -4.02
CA MET A 90 -4.74 10.51 -3.51
C MET A 90 -6.23 10.13 -3.59
N THR A 91 -7.12 11.11 -3.83
CA THR A 91 -8.58 10.87 -3.93
C THR A 91 -9.15 11.05 -5.34
N GLU A 92 -8.39 11.62 -6.28
CA GLU A 92 -8.86 11.88 -7.65
C GLU A 92 -8.27 10.91 -8.70
N GLU A 93 -7.11 10.30 -8.44
CA GLU A 93 -6.35 9.54 -9.44
C GLU A 93 -6.12 8.08 -9.00
N GLY A 94 -6.06 7.14 -9.97
CA GLY A 94 -5.73 5.74 -9.72
C GLY A 94 -6.80 4.96 -8.95
N GLU A 95 -6.39 4.31 -7.86
CA GLU A 95 -7.30 3.71 -6.86
C GLU A 95 -7.51 4.75 -5.75
N PRO A 96 -8.60 5.54 -5.80
CA PRO A 96 -8.78 6.67 -4.90
C PRO A 96 -8.98 6.18 -3.48
N PHE A 97 -8.30 6.84 -2.54
CA PHE A 97 -8.39 6.51 -1.13
C PHE A 97 -9.78 6.87 -0.60
N SER A 98 -10.30 6.02 0.28
CA SER A 98 -11.43 6.38 1.13
C SER A 98 -11.03 7.49 2.11
N GLN A 99 -12.04 8.14 2.69
CA GLN A 99 -11.80 9.18 3.69
C GLN A 99 -11.01 8.66 4.90
N GLU A 100 -11.27 7.42 5.32
CA GLU A 100 -10.59 6.77 6.44
C GLU A 100 -9.11 6.49 6.09
N GLU A 101 -8.84 5.91 4.93
CA GLU A 101 -7.46 5.66 4.46
C GLU A 101 -6.67 6.96 4.30
N MET A 102 -7.31 8.02 3.80
CA MET A 102 -6.69 9.34 3.68
C MET A 102 -6.36 9.94 5.05
N GLU A 103 -7.26 9.82 6.02
CA GLU A 103 -7.02 10.29 7.39
C GLU A 103 -5.87 9.53 8.06
N GLU A 104 -5.83 8.21 7.90
CA GLU A 104 -4.74 7.38 8.39
C GLU A 104 -3.41 7.78 7.75
N MET A 105 -3.37 7.93 6.43
CA MET A 105 -2.16 8.37 5.71
C MET A 105 -1.66 9.73 6.21
N LEU A 106 -2.56 10.71 6.36
CA LEU A 106 -2.18 12.04 6.83
C LEU A 106 -1.68 12.03 8.27
N SER A 107 -2.27 11.20 9.12
CA SER A 107 -1.80 11.04 10.51
C SER A 107 -0.38 10.51 10.60
N ALA A 108 0.04 9.69 9.63
CA ALA A 108 1.39 9.15 9.53
C ALA A 108 2.37 10.09 8.80
N ALA A 109 1.89 10.89 7.84
CA ALA A 109 2.73 11.66 6.93
C ALA A 109 2.96 13.14 7.32
N ILE A 110 2.03 13.74 8.09
CA ILE A 110 2.11 15.16 8.45
C ILE A 110 3.15 15.36 9.55
N ASP A 111 4.09 16.27 9.30
CA ASP A 111 4.99 16.77 10.34
C ASP A 111 4.22 17.74 11.27
N PRO A 112 4.23 17.52 12.59
CA PRO A 112 3.40 18.27 13.54
C PRO A 112 3.85 19.72 13.74
N GLU A 113 5.10 20.06 13.41
CA GLU A 113 5.62 21.42 13.57
C GLU A 113 5.30 22.31 12.35
N SER A 114 5.48 21.76 11.15
CA SER A 114 5.28 22.46 9.88
C SER A 114 3.87 22.32 9.32
N ASN A 115 3.09 21.35 9.80
CA ASN A 115 1.79 20.96 9.26
C ASN A 115 1.85 20.67 7.75
N SER A 116 2.94 20.04 7.31
CA SER A 116 3.22 19.71 5.91
C SER A 116 3.80 18.30 5.79
N ILE A 117 3.79 17.74 4.58
CA ILE A 117 4.33 16.41 4.30
C ILE A 117 5.69 16.59 3.62
N ASN A 118 6.78 16.41 4.38
CA ASN A 118 8.11 16.26 3.80
C ASN A 118 8.23 14.87 3.19
N TYR A 119 8.13 14.77 1.87
CA TYR A 119 8.04 13.48 1.21
C TYR A 119 9.33 12.66 1.28
N LYS A 120 10.51 13.27 1.45
CA LYS A 120 11.76 12.51 1.62
C LYS A 120 11.75 11.75 2.94
N ASP A 121 11.36 12.44 4.00
CA ASP A 121 11.26 11.86 5.33
C ASP A 121 10.15 10.80 5.35
N TYR A 122 9.00 11.11 4.74
CA TYR A 122 7.88 10.18 4.65
C TYR A 122 8.23 8.91 3.85
N ILE A 123 8.87 9.02 2.69
CA ILE A 123 9.31 7.85 1.91
C ILE A 123 10.31 7.01 2.72
N SER A 124 11.24 7.65 3.44
CA SER A 124 12.19 6.94 4.30
C SER A 124 11.51 6.13 5.41
N MET A 125 10.31 6.54 5.85
CA MET A 125 9.49 5.77 6.79
C MET A 125 8.72 4.62 6.12
N MET A 126 8.42 4.73 4.81
CA MET A 126 7.71 3.69 4.06
C MET A 126 8.62 2.53 3.62
N VAL A 127 9.91 2.79 3.44
CA VAL A 127 10.87 1.75 3.07
C VAL A 127 11.21 0.95 4.34
N ILE A 128 10.81 -0.32 4.35
CA ILE A 128 11.21 -1.27 5.40
C ILE A 128 12.70 -1.56 5.19
N ASP A 129 13.52 -1.33 6.21
CA ASP A 129 14.94 -1.73 6.21
C ASP A 129 15.06 -3.22 5.84
N GLU A 130 15.72 -3.52 4.72
CA GLU A 130 16.19 -4.86 4.40
C GLU A 130 17.32 -5.22 5.38
N ASN A 131 16.96 -5.69 6.58
CA ASN A 131 17.89 -6.30 7.53
C ASN A 131 18.10 -7.79 7.24
#